data_AF-A0A1Y1Q7T2-F1
#
_entry.id   AF-A0A1Y1Q7T2-F1
#
_cell.length_a   1.000
_cell.length_b   1.000
_cell.length_c   1.000
_cell.angle_alpha   90.00
_cell.angle_beta   90.00
_cell.angle_gamma   90.00
#
_symmetry.space_group_name_H-M   'P 1'
#
loop_
_entity.id
_entity.type
_entity.pdbx_description
1 polymer ?
#
loop_
_entity_poly.entity_id
_entity_poly.type
_entity_poly.pdbx_seq_one_letter_code
_entity_poly.pdbx_strand_id
1 'polypeptide(L)' 'MHLLEHIKLELAVAQFRKSAISTGSAARMAGKPLPEMLTLLSNLGIPLTTINAEEAAQDMNIAREWLQQHT' A
#
# COMPACT_ATOMS: atom_id res chain seq x y z
N MET A 1 17.60 0.51 -21.64
CA MET A 1 16.36 -0.29 -21.52
C MET A 1 15.59 -0.04 -20.21
N HIS A 2 15.85 1.06 -19.47
CA HIS A 2 15.23 1.30 -18.14
C HIS A 2 14.00 2.22 -18.15
N LEU A 3 13.78 3.00 -19.21
CA LEU A 3 12.70 4.00 -19.25
C LEU A 3 11.31 3.35 -19.22
N LEU A 4 11.13 2.24 -19.95
CA LEU A 4 9.84 1.55 -20.02
C LEU A 4 9.43 0.95 -18.67
N GLU A 5 10.39 0.47 -17.87
CA GLU A 5 10.11 -0.05 -16.53
C GLU A 5 9.68 1.05 -15.57
N HIS A 6 10.32 2.23 -15.64
CA HIS A 6 9.92 3.39 -14.85
C HIS A 6 8.50 3.85 -15.21
N ILE A 7 8.16 3.91 -16.49
CA ILE A 7 6.82 4.30 -16.93
C ILE A 7 5.77 3.31 -16.42
N LYS A 8 6.04 2.00 -16.46
CA LYS A 8 5.15 0.97 -15.93
C LYS A 8 4.94 1.09 -14.42
N LEU A 9 6.01 1.39 -13.68
CA LEU A 9 5.94 1.60 -12.24
C LEU A 9 5.11 2.84 -11.88
N GLU A 10 5.42 3.98 -12.50
CA GLU A 10 4.71 5.25 -12.27
C GLU A 10 3.21 5.12 -12.61
N LEU A 11 2.88 4.45 -13.72
CA LEU A 11 1.50 4.19 -14.10
C LEU A 11 0.79 3.29 -13.08
N ALA A 12 1.44 2.20 -12.64
CA ALA A 12 0.89 1.29 -11.65
C ALA A 12 0.59 2.01 -10.32
N VAL A 13 1.51 2.86 -9.87
CA VAL A 13 1.37 3.70 -8.68
C VAL A 13 0.22 4.70 -8.84
N ALA A 14 0.13 5.39 -9.98
CA ALA A 14 -0.93 6.35 -10.25
C ALA A 14 -2.32 5.71 -10.28
N GLN A 15 -2.44 4.50 -10.82
CA GLN A 15 -3.69 3.73 -10.85
C GLN A 15 -4.07 3.18 -9.47
N PHE A 16 -3.08 2.70 -8.70
CA PHE A 16 -3.29 2.26 -7.32
C PHE A 16 -3.79 3.42 -6.43
N ARG A 17 -3.19 4.61 -6.54
CA ARG A 17 -3.63 5.82 -5.79
C ARG A 17 -5.07 6.23 -6.08
N LYS A 18 -5.59 5.91 -7.27
CA LYS A 18 -6.99 6.16 -7.66
C LYS A 18 -7.94 5.03 -7.24
N SER A 19 -7.44 4.04 -6.49
CA SER A 19 -8.16 2.81 -6.14
C SER A 19 -8.69 2.04 -7.37
N ALA A 20 -8.09 2.26 -8.55
CA ALA A 20 -8.54 1.66 -9.80
C ALA A 20 -8.07 0.21 -9.95
N ILE A 21 -6.97 -0.15 -9.29
CA ILE A 21 -6.39 -1.50 -9.30
C ILE A 21 -5.92 -1.89 -7.89
N SER A 22 -5.90 -3.19 -7.60
CA SER A 22 -5.34 -3.72 -6.34
C SER A 22 -3.81 -3.68 -6.34
N THR A 23 -3.19 -3.79 -5.17
CA THR A 23 -1.73 -3.83 -5.01
C THR A 23 -1.07 -4.99 -5.77
N GLY A 24 -1.73 -6.16 -5.82
CA GLY A 24 -1.26 -7.30 -6.60
C GLY A 24 -1.28 -7.05 -8.11
N SER A 25 -2.29 -6.31 -8.61
CA SER A 25 -2.36 -5.90 -10.01
C SER A 25 -1.31 -4.85 -10.35
N ALA A 26 -1.05 -3.90 -9.45
CA ALA A 26 0.03 -2.93 -9.59
C ALA A 26 1.41 -3.61 -9.66
N ALA A 27 1.66 -4.59 -8.77
CA ALA A 27 2.92 -5.35 -8.74
C ALA A 27 3.18 -6.08 -10.07
N ARG A 28 2.16 -6.77 -10.61
CA ARG A 28 2.25 -7.43 -11.93
C ARG A 28 2.51 -6.44 -13.07
N MET A 29 1.84 -5.29 -13.06
CA MET A 29 2.02 -4.25 -14.08
C MET A 29 3.45 -3.69 -14.08
N ALA A 30 4.04 -3.49 -12.90
CA ALA A 30 5.40 -3.04 -12.73
C ALA A 30 6.46 -4.15 -12.90
N GLY A 31 6.04 -5.41 -13.06
CA GLY A 31 6.95 -6.55 -13.15
C GLY A 31 7.72 -6.82 -11.85
N LYS A 32 7.17 -6.42 -10.69
CA LYS A 32 7.81 -6.53 -9.37
C LYS A 32 7.14 -7.58 -8.50
N PRO A 33 7.87 -8.25 -7.60
CA PRO A 33 7.29 -9.04 -6.53
C PRO A 33 6.35 -8.21 -5.67
N LEU A 34 5.29 -8.84 -5.14
CA LEU A 34 4.33 -8.17 -4.26
C LEU A 34 4.98 -7.52 -3.02
N PRO A 35 5.92 -8.17 -2.29
CA PRO A 35 6.58 -7.54 -1.15
C PRO A 35 7.36 -6.26 -1.52
N GLU A 36 7.97 -6.24 -2.71
CA GLU A 36 8.70 -5.07 -3.20
C GLU A 36 7.75 -3.92 -3.52
N MET A 37 6.60 -4.20 -4.16
CA MET A 37 5.58 -3.19 -4.42
C MET A 37 4.97 -2.62 -3.13
N LEU A 38 4.69 -3.47 -2.13
CA LEU A 38 4.19 -3.02 -0.82
C LEU A 38 5.17 -2.07 -0.12
N THR A 39 6.46 -2.40 -0.18
CA THR A 39 7.54 -1.57 0.37
C THR A 39 7.62 -0.24 -0.38
N LEU A 40 7.57 -0.25 -1.71
CA LEU A 40 7.57 0.96 -2.54
C LEU A 40 6.41 1.89 -2.22
N LEU A 41 5.18 1.36 -2.18
CA LEU A 41 3.99 2.14 -1.86
C LEU A 41 4.07 2.75 -0.46
N SER A 42 4.56 1.98 0.52
CA SER A 42 4.77 2.46 1.90
C SER A 42 5.80 3.59 1.96
N ASN A 43 6.93 3.44 1.27
CA ASN A 43 7.99 4.47 1.21
C ASN A 43 7.51 5.74 0.51
N LEU A 44 6.57 5.63 -0.44
CA LEU A 44 5.92 6.76 -1.10
C LEU A 44 4.81 7.39 -0.25
N GLY A 45 4.56 6.88 0.96
CA GLY A 45 3.49 7.34 1.85
C GLY A 45 2.09 7.05 1.30
N ILE A 46 1.95 6.10 0.38
CA ILE A 46 0.66 5.73 -0.19
C ILE A 46 0.00 4.71 0.74
N PRO A 47 -1.22 4.99 1.25
CA PRO A 47 -1.93 4.06 2.11
C PRO A 47 -2.17 2.73 1.39
N LEU A 48 -1.76 1.63 2.02
CA LEU A 48 -2.01 0.28 1.53
C LEU A 48 -3.44 -0.20 1.81
N THR A 49 -4.16 0.55 2.64
CA THR A 49 -5.53 0.28 3.05
C THR A 49 -6.37 1.52 2.75
N THR A 50 -7.63 1.32 2.41
CA THR A 50 -8.61 2.40 2.20
C THR A 50 -9.21 2.90 3.50
N ILE A 51 -8.78 2.36 4.64
CA ILE A 51 -9.23 2.77 5.96
C ILE A 51 -8.72 4.20 6.15
N ASN A 52 -9.62 5.10 6.51
CA ASN A 52 -9.25 6.49 6.68
C ASN A 52 -8.20 6.59 7.81
N ALA A 53 -7.34 7.62 7.81
CA ALA A 53 -6.25 7.71 8.78
C ALA A 53 -6.74 7.73 10.25
N GLU A 54 -7.97 8.20 10.46
CA GLU A 54 -8.62 8.30 11.77
C GLU A 54 -9.17 6.95 12.24
N GLU A 55 -9.81 6.18 11.37
CA GLU A 55 -10.23 4.79 11.57
C GLU A 55 -9.00 3.91 11.83
N ALA A 56 -7.90 4.09 11.08
CA ALA A 56 -6.67 3.35 11.32
C ALA A 56 -6.07 3.67 12.71
N ALA A 57 -6.17 4.93 13.16
CA ALA A 57 -5.75 5.31 14.50
C ALA A 57 -6.67 4.73 15.59
N GLN A 58 -7.98 4.68 15.33
CA GLN A 58 -8.96 4.05 16.21
C GLN A 58 -8.71 2.54 16.34
N ASP A 59 -8.50 1.83 15.23
CA ASP A 59 -8.16 0.41 15.21
C ASP A 59 -6.90 0.12 16.02
N MET A 60 -5.87 0.96 15.87
CA MET A 60 -4.63 0.84 16.65
C MET A 60 -4.84 1.09 18.15
N ASN A 61 -5.74 2.00 18.52
CA ASN A 61 -6.10 2.21 19.93
C ASN A 61 -6.86 1.01 20.50
N ILE A 62 -7.87 0.49 19.78
CA ILE A 62 -8.61 -0.71 20.17
C ILE A 62 -7.66 -1.89 20.36
N ALA A 63 -6.70 -2.08 19.45
CA ALA A 63 -5.70 -3.14 19.56
C ALA A 63 -4.82 -2.98 20.81
N ARG A 64 -4.42 -1.74 21.16
CA ARG A 64 -3.65 -1.46 22.39
C ARG A 64 -4.47 -1.72 23.66
N GLU A 65 -5.73 -1.30 23.67
CA GLU A 65 -6.63 -1.56 24.79
C GLU A 65 -6.84 -3.06 25.00
N TRP A 66 -7.02 -3.81 23.92
CA TRP A 66 -7.13 -5.27 23.98
C TRP A 66 -5.88 -5.92 24.57
N LEU A 67 -4.68 -5.48 24.14
CA LEU A 67 -3.41 -5.96 24.69
C LEU A 67 -3.29 -5.68 26.19
N GLN A 68 -3.71 -4.50 26.66
CA GLN A 68 -3.67 -4.14 28.08
C GLN A 68 -4.65 -4.93 28.94
N GLN A 69 -5.76 -5.40 28.37
CA GLN A 69 -6.76 -6.20 29.09
C GLN A 69 -6.41 -7.69 29.14
N HIS A 70 -5.54 -8.16 28.25
CA HIS A 70 -5.21 -9.57 28.07
C HIS A 70 -3.71 -9.89 28.25
N THR A 71 -2.93 -8.95 28.78
CA THR A 71 -1.54 -9.12 29.24
C THR A 71 -1.43 -8.69 30.69
#